data_AF-A0A9W9SFF0-F1
#
_entry.id   AF-A0A9W9SFF0-F1
#
_cell.length_a   1.000
_cell.length_b   1.000
_cell.length_c   1.000
_cell.angle_alpha   90.00
_cell.angle_beta   90.00
_cell.angle_gamma   90.00
#
_symmetry.space_group_name_H-M   'P 1'
#
loop_
_entity.id
_entity.type
_entity.pdbx_description
1 polymer ?
#
loop_
_entity_poly.entity_id
_entity_poly.type
_entity_poly.pdbx_seq_one_letter_code
_entity_poly.pdbx_strand_id
1 'polypeptide(L)'
;MFGERSPALAFVGHDDQLPSPMIIPRRFATIAEARGCLDFLANAVFSFRGKLLQLVSTKLDNQNTIYDSDLVSHLCMYHACARTTELNPFLKMTEEMTELKSDLEAWLGAFKLLSRGALHSYSLPVILLEVQHFYVYFLISTCRDTHEKLCDHFDEHFRRVVQLAGRFISNIQSTDPSSSLPCLTFTLESGIIPSLYLVALKCRTHSIRQEAIALLYKSRCQEGMWESSLIAKFVAEISRLEYERACALEESSEYAFRVIPEAARFTDILLALTETPGVARLVCARYLHDAMGDIEISDFIFKL
;
A
#
# COMPACT_ATOMS: atom_id res chain seq x y z
N MET A 1 -8.17 -5.38 -6.61
CA MET A 1 -6.91 -5.52 -5.82
C MET A 1 -6.99 -4.85 -4.43
N PHE A 2 -8.01 -4.04 -4.15
CA PHE A 2 -8.52 -3.83 -2.79
C PHE A 2 -9.62 -4.84 -2.48
N GLY A 3 -9.55 -5.55 -1.36
CA GLY A 3 -10.61 -6.46 -0.90
C GLY A 3 -10.84 -7.74 -1.72
N GLU A 4 -10.49 -7.78 -2.99
CA GLU A 4 -10.71 -8.97 -3.82
C GLU A 4 -9.58 -9.98 -3.68
N ARG A 5 -9.98 -11.25 -3.55
CA ARG A 5 -9.12 -12.39 -3.93
C ARG A 5 -8.70 -12.13 -5.37
N SER A 6 -7.39 -12.00 -5.63
CA SER A 6 -6.90 -11.92 -7.02
C SER A 6 -7.54 -13.06 -7.81
N PRO A 7 -8.25 -12.80 -8.92
CA PRO A 7 -8.75 -13.89 -9.75
C PRO A 7 -7.53 -14.67 -10.24
N ALA A 8 -7.33 -15.86 -9.69
CA ALA A 8 -6.27 -16.76 -10.10
C ALA A 8 -6.69 -17.39 -11.43
N LEU A 9 -6.40 -16.71 -12.54
CA LEU A 9 -6.28 -17.37 -13.83
C LEU A 9 -4.94 -18.11 -13.83
N ALA A 10 -4.93 -19.27 -13.18
CA ALA A 10 -3.80 -20.18 -13.21
C ALA A 10 -3.86 -20.97 -14.52
N PHE A 11 -2.97 -20.68 -15.46
CA PHE A 11 -2.67 -21.61 -16.53
C PHE A 11 -1.90 -22.78 -15.90
N VAL A 12 -2.59 -23.91 -15.69
CA VAL A 12 -1.96 -25.15 -15.27
C VAL A 12 -1.21 -25.70 -16.48
N GLY A 13 0.08 -25.33 -16.59
CA GLY A 13 1.02 -26.01 -17.47
C GLY A 13 1.23 -27.44 -16.95
N HIS A 14 1.42 -28.39 -17.86
CA HIS A 14 1.53 -29.82 -17.54
C HIS A 14 2.78 -30.23 -16.71
N ASP A 15 3.62 -29.25 -16.33
CA ASP A 15 4.83 -29.41 -15.52
C ASP A 15 4.77 -28.50 -14.29
N ASP A 16 4.10 -28.94 -13.22
CA ASP A 16 4.16 -28.33 -11.88
C ASP A 16 5.54 -28.60 -11.25
N GLN A 17 6.59 -28.04 -11.84
CA GLN A 17 7.82 -27.77 -11.09
C GLN A 17 7.56 -26.51 -10.27
N LEU A 18 7.73 -26.60 -8.94
CA LEU A 18 7.88 -25.42 -8.09
C LEU A 18 8.86 -24.46 -8.80
N PRO A 19 8.49 -23.17 -9.02
CA PRO A 19 9.42 -22.24 -9.62
C PRO A 19 10.70 -22.29 -8.81
N SER A 20 11.83 -22.54 -9.49
CA SER A 20 13.14 -22.62 -8.84
C SER A 20 13.35 -21.35 -7.99
N PRO A 21 14.00 -21.46 -6.81
CA PRO A 21 14.21 -20.29 -5.96
C PRO A 21 14.90 -19.21 -6.78
N MET A 22 14.25 -18.04 -6.91
CA MET A 22 14.78 -16.96 -7.72
C MET A 22 16.00 -16.37 -7.00
N ILE A 23 17.19 -16.59 -7.56
CA ILE A 23 18.42 -16.06 -6.98
C ILE A 23 18.54 -14.59 -7.34
N ILE A 24 18.49 -13.71 -6.34
CA ILE A 24 18.72 -12.28 -6.54
C ILE A 24 20.19 -12.06 -6.93
N PRO A 25 20.48 -11.47 -8.10
CA PRO A 25 21.84 -11.23 -8.52
C PRO A 25 22.50 -10.16 -7.64
N ARG A 26 23.81 -10.25 -7.42
CA ARG A 26 24.56 -9.24 -6.65
C ARG A 26 24.53 -7.84 -7.29
N ARG A 27 24.33 -7.78 -8.60
CA ARG A 27 24.19 -6.55 -9.41
C ARG A 27 23.31 -6.86 -10.61
N PHE A 28 22.45 -5.92 -10.98
CA PHE A 28 21.71 -5.99 -12.23
C PHE A 28 22.57 -5.44 -13.38
N ALA A 29 22.54 -6.10 -14.53
CA ALA A 29 23.18 -5.64 -15.75
C ALA A 29 22.33 -4.55 -16.44
N THR A 30 21.00 -4.64 -16.35
CA THR A 30 20.08 -3.71 -17.01
C THR A 30 18.89 -3.33 -16.13
N ILE A 31 18.23 -2.21 -16.48
CA ILE A 31 16.96 -1.80 -15.85
C ILE A 31 15.85 -2.84 -16.10
N ALA A 32 15.84 -3.48 -17.27
CA ALA A 32 14.85 -4.50 -17.62
C ALA A 32 14.99 -5.75 -16.75
N GLU A 33 16.22 -6.18 -16.47
CA GLU A 33 16.49 -7.29 -15.54
C GLU A 33 16.04 -6.96 -14.12
N ALA A 34 16.36 -5.76 -13.62
CA ALA A 34 15.90 -5.31 -12.31
C ALA A 34 14.37 -5.29 -12.22
N ARG A 35 13.69 -4.82 -13.27
CA ARG A 35 12.22 -4.81 -13.38
C ARG A 35 11.64 -6.21 -13.31
N GLY A 36 12.07 -7.13 -14.18
CA GLY A 36 11.52 -8.49 -14.20
C GLY A 36 11.71 -9.23 -12.87
N CYS A 37 12.84 -8.99 -12.20
CA CYS A 37 13.09 -9.51 -10.86
C CYS A 37 12.13 -8.90 -9.82
N LEU A 38 11.89 -7.58 -9.87
CA LEU A 38 10.94 -6.92 -8.98
C LEU A 38 9.50 -7.41 -9.20
N ASP A 39 9.08 -7.58 -10.46
CA ASP A 39 7.75 -8.07 -10.81
C ASP A 39 7.50 -9.47 -10.24
N PHE A 40 8.51 -10.35 -10.30
CA PHE A 40 8.45 -11.66 -9.66
C PHE A 40 8.28 -11.56 -8.13
N LEU A 41 9.09 -10.73 -7.47
CA LEU A 41 8.98 -10.52 -6.01
C LEU A 41 7.64 -9.91 -5.62
N ALA A 42 7.14 -8.94 -6.39
CA ALA A 42 5.84 -8.32 -6.18
C ALA A 42 4.72 -9.36 -6.26
N ASN A 43 4.73 -10.20 -7.30
CA ASN A 43 3.76 -11.29 -7.45
C ASN A 43 3.82 -12.29 -6.29
N ALA A 44 5.02 -12.64 -5.82
CA ALA A 44 5.19 -13.52 -4.67
C ALA A 44 4.62 -12.89 -3.37
N VAL A 45 4.87 -11.60 -3.12
CA VAL A 45 4.28 -10.87 -1.98
C VAL A 45 2.75 -10.80 -2.07
N PHE A 46 2.19 -10.53 -3.25
CA PHE A 46 0.75 -10.52 -3.43
C PHE A 46 0.12 -11.90 -3.25
N SER A 47 0.80 -12.96 -3.71
CA SER A 47 0.40 -14.35 -3.49
C SER A 47 0.41 -14.70 -2.00
N PHE A 48 1.49 -14.36 -1.29
CA PHE A 48 1.58 -14.53 0.17
C PHE A 48 0.42 -13.84 0.90
N ARG A 49 0.14 -12.58 0.56
CA ARG A 49 -1.01 -11.84 1.12
C ARG A 49 -2.34 -12.52 0.83
N GLY A 50 -2.51 -13.06 -0.38
CA GLY A 50 -3.70 -13.83 -0.76
C GLY A 50 -3.89 -15.08 0.12
N LYS A 51 -2.83 -15.87 0.33
CA LYS A 51 -2.84 -17.03 1.23
C LYS A 51 -3.22 -16.64 2.66
N LEU A 52 -2.68 -15.52 3.15
CA LEU A 52 -2.96 -15.02 4.51
C LEU A 52 -4.45 -14.67 4.67
N LEU A 53 -5.04 -13.96 3.71
CA LEU A 53 -6.46 -13.60 3.75
C LEU A 53 -7.36 -14.82 3.59
N GLN A 54 -6.96 -15.80 2.77
CA GLN A 54 -7.69 -17.06 2.64
C GLN A 54 -7.72 -17.81 3.97
N LEU A 55 -6.59 -17.93 4.65
CA LEU A 55 -6.49 -18.55 5.98
C LEU A 55 -7.45 -17.89 6.99
N VAL A 56 -7.49 -16.57 7.00
CA VAL A 56 -8.37 -15.79 7.89
C VAL A 56 -9.84 -16.05 7.56
N SER A 57 -10.22 -15.99 6.28
CA SER A 57 -11.60 -16.22 5.85
C SER A 57 -12.09 -17.61 6.28
N THR A 58 -11.30 -18.67 6.07
CA THR A 58 -11.66 -20.03 6.49
C THR A 58 -11.82 -20.16 8.01
N LYS A 59 -11.01 -19.44 8.81
CA LYS A 59 -11.14 -19.46 10.27
C LYS A 59 -12.42 -18.75 10.74
N LEU A 60 -12.69 -17.55 10.21
CA LEU A 60 -13.84 -16.75 10.62
C LEU A 60 -15.17 -17.34 10.14
N ASP A 61 -15.23 -17.87 8.93
CA ASP A 61 -16.44 -18.49 8.37
C ASP A 61 -16.82 -19.76 9.17
N ASN A 62 -15.83 -20.55 9.60
CA ASN A 62 -16.06 -21.75 10.41
C ASN A 62 -16.50 -21.45 11.85
N GLN A 63 -16.23 -20.25 12.36
CA GLN A 63 -16.60 -19.87 13.73
C GLN A 63 -18.09 -19.47 13.85
N ASN A 64 -18.86 -19.47 12.74
CA ASN A 64 -20.29 -19.11 12.72
C ASN A 64 -20.57 -17.80 13.48
N THR A 65 -19.61 -16.88 13.49
CA THR A 65 -19.78 -15.56 14.08
C THR A 65 -20.62 -14.76 13.10
N ILE A 66 -21.94 -14.96 13.17
CA ILE A 66 -22.94 -14.18 12.44
C ILE A 66 -22.87 -12.76 12.98
N TYR A 67 -21.91 -11.98 12.50
CA TYR A 67 -22.08 -10.54 12.49
C TYR A 67 -23.10 -10.29 11.37
N ASP A 68 -24.26 -9.75 11.74
CA ASP A 68 -25.24 -9.13 10.85
C ASP A 68 -24.65 -7.85 10.22
N SER A 69 -23.44 -7.98 9.67
CA SER A 69 -22.64 -6.90 9.10
C SER A 69 -22.42 -7.20 7.63
N ASP A 70 -22.53 -6.16 6.82
CA ASP A 70 -22.35 -6.23 5.37
C ASP A 70 -20.95 -6.75 4.96
N LEU A 71 -20.84 -7.24 3.72
CA LEU A 71 -19.63 -7.78 3.09
C LEU A 71 -18.42 -6.86 3.25
N VAL A 72 -18.56 -5.54 3.13
CA VAL A 72 -17.43 -4.60 3.24
C VAL A 72 -16.85 -4.63 4.66
N SER A 73 -17.71 -4.71 5.68
CA SER A 73 -17.28 -4.85 7.07
C SER A 73 -16.59 -6.18 7.34
N HIS A 74 -17.08 -7.27 6.76
CA HIS A 74 -16.40 -8.58 6.85
C HIS A 74 -15.02 -8.55 6.19
N LEU A 75 -14.90 -7.97 4.99
CA LEU A 75 -13.61 -7.83 4.31
C LEU A 75 -12.62 -6.98 5.11
N CYS A 76 -13.10 -5.90 5.73
CA CYS A 76 -12.27 -5.04 6.59
C CYS A 76 -11.76 -5.84 7.80
N MET A 77 -12.64 -6.62 8.43
CA MET A 77 -12.28 -7.53 9.52
C MET A 77 -11.25 -8.58 9.08
N TYR A 78 -11.41 -9.20 7.91
CA TYR A 78 -10.43 -10.16 7.40
C TYR A 78 -9.04 -9.53 7.24
N HIS A 79 -8.96 -8.30 6.73
CA HIS A 79 -7.71 -7.58 6.60
C HIS A 79 -7.06 -7.27 7.94
N ALA A 80 -7.84 -6.85 8.93
CA ALA A 80 -7.34 -6.64 10.28
C ALA A 80 -6.84 -7.97 10.87
N CYS A 81 -7.71 -8.98 11.00
CA CYS A 81 -7.39 -10.28 11.60
C CYS A 81 -6.19 -11.00 10.94
N ALA A 82 -5.89 -10.74 9.66
CA ALA A 82 -4.68 -11.24 9.00
C ALA A 82 -3.39 -10.91 9.76
N ARG A 83 -3.35 -9.76 10.46
CA ARG A 83 -2.18 -9.31 11.21
C ARG A 83 -1.95 -10.11 12.48
N THR A 84 -3.00 -10.59 13.13
CA THR A 84 -2.91 -11.32 14.41
C THR A 84 -3.11 -12.83 14.27
N THR A 85 -3.50 -13.32 13.09
CA THR A 85 -3.75 -14.74 12.85
C THR A 85 -2.51 -15.59 13.11
N GLU A 86 -2.68 -16.65 13.90
CA GLU A 86 -1.60 -17.60 14.17
C GLU A 86 -1.18 -18.33 12.89
N LEU A 87 0.12 -18.21 12.57
CA LEU A 87 0.77 -18.95 11.48
C LEU A 87 1.41 -20.25 11.95
N ASN A 88 1.32 -20.61 13.24
CA ASN A 88 2.06 -21.71 13.85
C ASN A 88 1.80 -23.11 13.20
N PRO A 89 0.61 -23.43 12.66
CA PRO A 89 0.44 -24.65 11.86
C PRO A 89 1.19 -24.62 10.50
N PHE A 90 1.79 -23.49 10.14
CA PHE A 90 2.37 -23.17 8.84
C PHE A 90 3.75 -22.51 9.01
N LEU A 91 4.71 -23.16 9.66
CA LEU A 91 6.13 -22.74 9.73
C LEU A 91 6.63 -22.19 8.38
N LYS A 92 6.22 -22.85 7.29
CA LYS A 92 6.49 -22.47 5.90
C LYS A 92 6.05 -21.04 5.52
N MET A 93 4.95 -20.52 6.06
CA MET A 93 4.49 -19.15 5.77
C MET A 93 5.34 -18.10 6.48
N THR A 94 5.79 -18.38 7.71
CA THR A 94 6.71 -17.48 8.42
C THR A 94 8.06 -17.43 7.71
N GLU A 95 8.57 -18.59 7.28
CA GLU A 95 9.79 -18.70 6.48
C GLU A 95 9.64 -17.93 5.15
N GLU A 96 8.58 -18.19 4.39
CA GLU A 96 8.27 -17.48 3.12
C GLU A 96 8.24 -15.96 3.31
N MET A 97 7.61 -15.46 4.38
CA MET A 97 7.58 -14.03 4.68
C MET A 97 8.99 -13.46 4.93
N THR A 98 9.81 -14.16 5.71
CA THR A 98 11.18 -13.73 6.02
C THR A 98 12.09 -13.76 4.80
N GLU A 99 11.96 -14.79 3.95
CA GLU A 99 12.69 -14.92 2.70
C GLU A 99 12.33 -13.78 1.74
N LEU A 100 11.04 -13.52 1.51
CA LEU A 100 10.59 -12.43 0.64
C LEU A 100 11.11 -11.06 1.10
N LYS A 101 11.13 -10.82 2.41
CA LYS A 101 11.68 -9.58 2.98
C LYS A 101 13.19 -9.48 2.68
N SER A 102 13.95 -10.55 2.93
CA SER A 102 15.38 -10.62 2.65
C SER A 102 15.68 -10.42 1.15
N ASP A 103 14.90 -11.03 0.27
CA ASP A 103 15.07 -10.93 -1.18
C ASP A 103 14.82 -9.50 -1.69
N LEU A 104 13.81 -8.81 -1.15
CA LEU A 104 13.56 -7.40 -1.47
C LEU A 104 14.68 -6.48 -0.95
N GLU A 105 15.28 -6.78 0.20
CA GLU A 105 16.44 -6.05 0.71
C GLU A 105 17.68 -6.27 -0.18
N ALA A 106 17.92 -7.53 -0.59
CA ALA A 106 18.98 -7.88 -1.53
C ALA A 106 18.78 -7.21 -2.89
N TRP A 107 17.54 -7.19 -3.40
CA TRP A 107 17.17 -6.51 -4.64
C TRP A 107 17.52 -5.02 -4.56
N LEU A 108 17.18 -4.35 -3.45
CA LEU A 108 17.49 -2.93 -3.27
C LEU A 108 18.99 -2.67 -3.25
N GLY A 109 19.76 -3.57 -2.61
CA GLY A 109 21.23 -3.53 -2.63
C GLY A 109 21.80 -3.59 -4.04
N ALA A 110 21.37 -4.57 -4.83
CA ALA A 110 21.79 -4.73 -6.22
C ALA A 110 21.33 -3.57 -7.13
N PHE A 111 20.11 -3.08 -6.93
CA PHE A 111 19.55 -1.96 -7.69
C PHE A 111 20.27 -0.63 -7.40
N LYS A 112 20.67 -0.38 -6.14
CA LYS A 112 21.48 0.80 -5.79
C LYS A 112 22.82 0.85 -6.52
N LEU A 113 23.42 -0.29 -6.85
CA LEU A 113 24.65 -0.34 -7.64
C LEU A 113 24.39 0.06 -9.10
N LEU A 114 23.26 -0.35 -9.67
CA LEU A 114 22.83 0.03 -11.02
C LEU A 114 22.49 1.53 -11.10
N SER A 115 21.73 2.04 -10.12
CA SER A 115 21.23 3.43 -10.13
C SER A 115 22.30 4.49 -9.89
N ARG A 116 23.39 4.14 -9.20
CA ARG A 116 24.56 5.00 -9.00
C ARG A 116 25.42 5.20 -10.25
N GLY A 117 25.16 4.45 -11.32
CA GLY A 117 25.76 4.74 -12.63
C GLY A 117 25.35 6.13 -13.11
N ALA A 118 26.33 6.98 -13.46
CA ALA A 118 26.09 8.37 -13.85
C ALA A 118 25.11 8.54 -15.02
N LEU A 119 24.98 7.52 -15.89
CA LEU A 119 24.08 7.52 -17.04
C LEU A 119 22.59 7.35 -16.68
N HIS A 120 22.27 6.79 -15.50
CA HIS A 120 20.89 6.41 -15.14
C HIS A 120 20.36 7.15 -13.90
N SER A 121 21.19 7.97 -13.27
CA SER A 121 20.84 8.76 -12.09
C SER A 121 19.59 9.60 -12.37
N TYR A 122 18.48 9.26 -11.71
CA TYR A 122 17.18 9.93 -11.82
C TYR A 122 16.49 9.84 -13.20
N SER A 123 16.80 8.83 -14.00
CA SER A 123 15.96 8.50 -15.17
C SER A 123 14.57 8.02 -14.72
N LEU A 124 13.52 8.29 -15.51
CA LEU A 124 12.13 7.91 -15.17
C LEU A 124 11.98 6.42 -14.79
N PRO A 125 12.61 5.45 -15.50
CA PRO A 125 12.51 4.04 -15.13
C PRO A 125 13.17 3.71 -13.78
N VAL A 126 14.28 4.39 -13.45
CA VAL A 126 14.97 4.21 -12.15
C VAL A 126 14.12 4.74 -11.01
N ILE A 127 13.51 5.92 -11.19
CA ILE A 127 12.60 6.51 -10.22
C ILE A 127 11.41 5.55 -9.98
N LEU A 128 10.79 5.08 -11.05
CA LEU A 128 9.64 4.20 -11.00
C LEU A 128 9.94 2.89 -10.25
N LEU A 129 11.07 2.24 -10.57
CA LEU A 129 11.46 0.99 -9.91
C LEU A 129 11.78 1.18 -8.43
N GLU A 130 12.42 2.29 -8.03
CA GLU A 130 12.69 2.58 -6.62
C GLU A 130 11.37 2.76 -5.83
N VAL A 131 10.40 3.46 -6.43
CA VAL A 131 9.08 3.69 -5.83
C VAL A 131 8.27 2.39 -5.74
N GLN A 132 8.23 1.59 -6.82
CA GLN A 132 7.56 0.28 -6.86
C GLN A 132 8.16 -0.71 -5.85
N HIS A 133 9.49 -0.74 -5.73
CA HIS A 133 10.18 -1.56 -4.74
C HIS A 133 9.73 -1.21 -3.34
N PHE A 134 9.72 0.09 -2.99
CA PHE A 134 9.32 0.51 -1.65
C PHE A 134 7.89 0.09 -1.32
N TYR A 135 6.95 0.21 -2.27
CA TYR A 135 5.57 -0.23 -2.09
C TYR A 135 5.50 -1.71 -1.69
N VAL A 136 6.16 -2.59 -2.45
CA VAL A 136 6.15 -4.04 -2.21
C VAL A 136 6.87 -4.39 -0.89
N TYR A 137 8.03 -3.76 -0.64
CA TYR A 137 8.80 -3.94 0.58
C TYR A 137 8.03 -3.52 1.82
N PHE A 138 7.31 -2.41 1.76
CA PHE A 138 6.46 -1.95 2.84
C PHE A 138 5.35 -2.96 3.13
N LEU A 139 4.63 -3.44 2.10
CA LEU A 139 3.54 -4.39 2.27
C LEU A 139 3.96 -5.65 3.03
N ILE A 140 5.08 -6.28 2.66
CA ILE A 140 5.54 -7.49 3.35
C ILE A 140 6.11 -7.16 4.74
N SER A 141 6.77 -6.01 4.91
CA SER A 141 7.39 -5.63 6.18
C SER A 141 6.37 -5.29 7.26
N THR A 142 5.21 -4.74 6.89
CA THR A 142 4.17 -4.31 7.84
C THR A 142 2.94 -5.19 7.83
N CYS A 143 2.96 -6.34 7.14
CA CYS A 143 1.76 -7.20 6.98
C CYS A 143 1.25 -7.80 8.30
N ARG A 144 2.10 -7.83 9.34
CA ARG A 144 1.80 -8.36 10.68
C ARG A 144 1.75 -7.31 11.78
N ASP A 145 2.08 -6.06 11.45
CA ASP A 145 2.11 -4.98 12.44
C ASP A 145 0.69 -4.54 12.80
N THR A 146 0.40 -4.46 14.09
CA THR A 146 -0.87 -3.95 14.63
C THR A 146 -0.77 -2.52 15.13
N HIS A 147 0.45 -2.02 15.32
CA HIS A 147 0.74 -0.69 15.85
C HIS A 147 1.14 0.26 14.73
N GLU A 148 0.33 1.30 14.50
CA GLU A 148 0.55 2.26 13.41
C GLU A 148 1.86 3.05 13.58
N LYS A 149 2.31 3.26 14.82
CA LYS A 149 3.59 3.92 15.10
C LYS A 149 4.81 3.19 14.54
N LEU A 150 4.71 1.88 14.27
CA LEU A 150 5.81 1.13 13.67
C LEU A 150 6.11 1.62 12.25
N CYS A 151 5.14 2.24 11.57
CA CYS A 151 5.33 2.86 10.27
C CYS A 151 6.31 4.03 10.30
N ASP A 152 6.54 4.66 11.46
CA ASP A 152 7.45 5.81 11.59
C ASP A 152 8.91 5.46 11.24
N HIS A 153 9.28 4.17 11.34
CA HIS A 153 10.59 3.68 10.87
C HIS A 153 10.82 3.90 9.36
N PHE A 154 9.75 4.12 8.60
CA PHE A 154 9.79 4.36 7.16
C PHE A 154 9.70 5.85 6.79
N ASP A 155 9.74 6.80 7.73
CA ASP A 155 9.58 8.23 7.44
C ASP A 155 10.57 8.76 6.39
N GLU A 156 11.84 8.33 6.43
CA GLU A 156 12.81 8.68 5.40
C GLU A 156 12.46 8.08 4.02
N HIS A 157 11.90 6.87 4.01
CA HIS A 157 11.45 6.23 2.77
C HIS A 157 10.19 6.92 2.22
N PHE A 158 9.25 7.32 3.08
CA PHE A 158 8.07 8.09 2.68
C PHE A 158 8.47 9.42 2.04
N ARG A 159 9.37 10.16 2.69
CA ARG A 159 9.91 11.41 2.14
C ARG A 159 10.61 11.19 0.80
N ARG A 160 11.39 10.11 0.69
CA ARG A 160 12.07 9.73 -0.55
C ARG A 160 11.08 9.45 -1.67
N VAL A 161 10.02 8.67 -1.42
CA VAL A 161 8.99 8.35 -2.42
C VAL A 161 8.27 9.61 -2.89
N VAL A 162 7.89 10.50 -1.97
CA VAL A 162 7.22 11.76 -2.31
C VAL A 162 8.12 12.64 -3.19
N GLN A 163 9.40 12.78 -2.84
CA GLN A 163 10.36 13.53 -3.65
C GLN A 163 10.55 12.92 -5.05
N LEU A 164 10.66 11.60 -5.13
CA LEU A 164 10.81 10.86 -6.38
C LEU A 164 9.58 11.00 -7.28
N ALA A 165 8.38 10.84 -6.71
CA ALA A 165 7.12 11.03 -7.41
C ALA A 165 6.96 12.49 -7.91
N GLY A 166 7.33 13.47 -7.10
CA GLY A 166 7.30 14.88 -7.51
C GLY A 166 8.22 15.17 -8.72
N ARG A 167 9.42 14.56 -8.74
CA ARG A 167 10.33 14.63 -9.90
C ARG A 167 9.76 13.93 -11.12
N PHE A 168 9.19 12.74 -10.94
CA PHE A 168 8.57 11.96 -12.01
C PHE A 168 7.45 12.75 -12.70
N ILE A 169 6.50 13.29 -11.92
CA ILE A 169 5.38 14.09 -12.42
C ILE A 169 5.90 15.35 -13.15
N SER A 170 6.89 16.04 -12.58
CA SER A 170 7.43 17.27 -13.18
C SER A 170 8.16 17.01 -14.50
N ASN A 171 8.91 15.90 -14.61
CA ASN A 171 9.61 15.50 -15.82
C ASN A 171 8.63 15.16 -16.95
N ILE A 172 7.53 14.47 -16.64
CA ILE A 172 6.50 14.14 -17.63
C ILE A 172 5.81 15.41 -18.14
N GLN A 173 5.42 16.31 -17.23
CA GLN A 173 4.78 17.58 -17.59
C GLN A 173 5.69 18.50 -18.42
N SER A 174 7.00 18.44 -18.21
CA SER A 174 7.96 19.25 -18.98
C SER A 174 8.18 18.75 -20.41
N THR A 175 7.89 17.47 -20.68
CA THR A 175 8.15 16.84 -21.99
C THR A 175 7.01 17.12 -22.99
N ASP A 176 5.81 17.44 -22.50
CA ASP A 176 4.68 17.87 -23.35
C ASP A 176 3.90 19.03 -22.70
N PRO A 177 4.39 20.28 -22.84
CA PRO A 177 3.74 21.46 -22.29
C PRO A 177 2.51 21.93 -23.09
N SER A 178 2.25 21.32 -24.26
CA SER A 178 1.17 21.72 -25.18
C SER A 178 -0.10 20.88 -25.05
N SER A 179 -0.05 19.74 -24.37
CA SER A 179 -1.26 18.97 -24.06
C SER A 179 -1.96 19.57 -22.84
N SER A 180 -3.02 20.33 -23.09
CA SER A 180 -4.05 20.64 -22.08
C SER A 180 -4.86 19.39 -21.65
N LEU A 181 -4.36 18.20 -21.97
CA LEU A 181 -4.98 16.90 -21.73
C LEU A 181 -4.41 16.30 -20.44
N PRO A 182 -5.17 15.46 -19.72
CA PRO A 182 -4.67 14.74 -18.56
C PRO A 182 -3.34 14.07 -18.89
N CYS A 183 -2.38 14.15 -17.97
CA CYS A 183 -1.09 13.49 -18.09
C CYS A 183 -1.32 11.98 -18.24
N LEU A 184 -1.29 11.51 -19.48
CA LEU A 184 -1.31 10.11 -19.91
C LEU A 184 -2.58 9.34 -19.50
N THR A 185 -3.50 9.25 -20.46
CA THR A 185 -4.49 8.18 -20.61
C THR A 185 -3.89 6.82 -20.26
N PHE A 186 -4.44 6.18 -19.22
CA PHE A 186 -4.31 4.74 -18.93
C PHE A 186 -2.90 4.16 -19.14
N THR A 187 -1.98 4.43 -18.22
CA THR A 187 -0.69 3.71 -18.19
C THR A 187 -0.85 2.45 -17.36
N LEU A 188 -0.69 1.27 -17.96
CA LEU A 188 -0.73 -0.02 -17.26
C LEU A 188 0.40 -0.19 -16.22
N GLU A 189 1.46 0.62 -16.29
CA GLU A 189 2.73 0.35 -15.63
C GLU A 189 3.25 1.43 -14.68
N SER A 190 2.51 2.51 -14.46
CA SER A 190 2.95 3.45 -13.43
C SER A 190 2.60 2.87 -12.05
N GLY A 191 3.55 2.94 -11.12
CA GLY A 191 3.45 2.48 -9.73
C GLY A 191 3.51 3.66 -8.76
N ILE A 192 3.34 4.88 -9.27
CA ILE A 192 3.41 6.11 -8.50
C ILE A 192 2.12 6.32 -7.70
N ILE A 193 0.92 6.10 -8.29
CA ILE A 193 -0.34 6.29 -7.56
C ILE A 193 -0.44 5.35 -6.35
N PRO A 194 -0.24 4.01 -6.47
CA PRO A 194 -0.30 3.11 -5.32
C PRO A 194 0.68 3.48 -4.19
N SER A 195 1.86 3.97 -4.56
CA SER A 195 2.89 4.36 -3.60
C SER A 195 2.55 5.67 -2.89
N LEU A 196 2.07 6.69 -3.62
CA LEU A 196 1.60 7.93 -3.02
C LEU A 196 0.37 7.71 -2.14
N TYR A 197 -0.54 6.84 -2.56
CA TYR A 197 -1.66 6.37 -1.74
C TYR A 197 -1.15 5.78 -0.42
N LEU A 198 -0.21 4.84 -0.49
CA LEU A 198 0.38 4.20 0.69
C LEU A 198 1.01 5.23 1.63
N VAL A 199 1.78 6.19 1.11
CA VAL A 199 2.38 7.25 1.93
C VAL A 199 1.31 8.11 2.59
N ALA A 200 0.34 8.60 1.83
CA ALA A 200 -0.75 9.44 2.36
C ALA A 200 -1.58 8.71 3.42
N LEU A 201 -1.72 7.39 3.26
CA LEU A 201 -2.47 6.53 4.16
C LEU A 201 -1.70 6.21 5.44
N LYS A 202 -0.43 5.77 5.34
CA LYS A 202 0.31 5.12 6.44
C LYS A 202 1.32 6.02 7.15
N CYS A 203 1.83 7.08 6.51
CA CYS A 203 2.72 8.02 7.18
C CYS A 203 1.94 8.79 8.26
N ARG A 204 2.49 8.92 9.47
CA ARG A 204 1.86 9.70 10.54
C ARG A 204 2.24 11.17 10.50
N THR A 205 3.34 11.53 9.84
CA THR A 205 3.85 12.90 9.71
C THR A 205 3.00 13.73 8.74
N HIS A 206 2.27 14.71 9.28
CA HIS A 206 1.24 15.48 8.56
C HIS A 206 1.76 16.13 7.27
N SER A 207 2.95 16.75 7.29
CA SER A 207 3.50 17.44 6.12
C SER A 207 3.77 16.49 4.94
N ILE A 208 4.27 15.28 5.23
CA ILE A 208 4.57 14.28 4.19
C ILE A 208 3.27 13.75 3.58
N ARG A 209 2.24 13.52 4.41
CA ARG A 209 0.91 13.11 3.94
C ARG A 209 0.30 14.15 3.01
N GLN A 210 0.31 15.41 3.41
CA GLN A 210 -0.25 16.50 2.59
C GLN A 210 0.48 16.65 1.27
N GLU A 211 1.81 16.50 1.26
CA GLU A 211 2.59 16.52 0.02
C GLU A 211 2.21 15.34 -0.90
N ALA A 212 2.05 14.13 -0.35
CA ALA A 212 1.60 12.97 -1.12
C ALA A 212 0.20 13.17 -1.72
N ILE A 213 -0.75 13.71 -0.95
CA ILE A 213 -2.11 14.05 -1.40
C ILE A 213 -2.06 15.10 -2.52
N ALA A 214 -1.26 16.15 -2.35
CA ALA A 214 -1.10 17.19 -3.38
C ALA A 214 -0.52 16.63 -4.68
N LEU A 215 0.43 15.70 -4.60
CA LEU A 215 0.99 15.02 -5.78
C LEU A 215 -0.06 14.13 -6.47
N LEU A 216 -0.92 13.42 -5.72
CA LEU A 216 -2.02 12.65 -6.30
C LEU A 216 -2.96 13.56 -7.12
N TYR A 217 -3.37 14.71 -6.57
CA TYR A 217 -4.18 15.69 -7.32
C TYR A 217 -3.45 16.26 -8.54
N LYS A 218 -2.13 16.44 -8.46
CA LYS A 218 -1.30 16.97 -9.56
C LYS A 218 -1.10 15.95 -10.68
N SER A 219 -1.07 14.65 -10.36
CA SER A 219 -0.74 13.59 -11.31
C SER A 219 -1.78 13.47 -12.43
N ARG A 220 -3.07 13.66 -12.12
CA ARG A 220 -4.20 13.61 -13.08
C ARG A 220 -4.12 12.40 -14.04
N CYS A 221 -3.68 11.26 -13.53
CA CYS A 221 -3.47 10.03 -14.28
C CYS A 221 -4.36 8.90 -13.75
N GLN A 222 -4.50 7.84 -14.56
CA GLN A 222 -5.15 6.60 -14.19
C GLN A 222 -4.20 5.41 -14.42
N GLU A 223 -3.93 4.65 -13.37
CA GLU A 223 -3.06 3.46 -13.37
C GLU A 223 -3.93 2.21 -13.14
N GLY A 224 -4.43 1.59 -14.21
CA GLY A 224 -5.41 0.50 -14.10
C GLY A 224 -6.69 0.95 -13.38
N MET A 225 -6.97 0.39 -12.20
CA MET A 225 -8.11 0.78 -11.34
C MET A 225 -7.85 2.01 -10.47
N TRP A 226 -6.62 2.52 -10.46
CA TRP A 226 -6.21 3.64 -9.62
C TRP A 226 -6.43 4.95 -10.36
N GLU A 227 -7.53 5.65 -10.06
CA GLU A 227 -7.76 7.00 -10.57
C GLU A 227 -7.22 8.02 -9.56
N SER A 228 -6.19 8.78 -9.95
CA SER A 228 -5.42 9.62 -9.03
C SER A 228 -6.26 10.64 -8.24
N SER A 229 -7.29 11.24 -8.85
CA SER A 229 -8.11 12.26 -8.21
C SER A 229 -9.11 11.67 -7.20
N LEU A 230 -9.72 10.53 -7.50
CA LEU A 230 -10.57 9.75 -6.60
C LEU A 230 -9.74 9.26 -5.41
N ILE A 231 -8.55 8.73 -5.67
CA ILE A 231 -7.63 8.28 -4.63
C ILE A 231 -7.21 9.44 -3.74
N ALA A 232 -6.90 10.62 -4.31
CA ALA A 232 -6.57 11.82 -3.54
C ALA A 232 -7.71 12.24 -2.61
N LYS A 233 -8.95 12.28 -3.10
CA LYS A 233 -10.14 12.58 -2.29
C LYS A 233 -10.32 11.58 -1.16
N PHE A 234 -10.13 10.30 -1.46
CA PHE A 234 -10.24 9.23 -0.50
C PHE A 234 -9.22 9.35 0.64
N VAL A 235 -7.93 9.50 0.34
CA VAL A 235 -6.90 9.65 1.39
C VAL A 235 -6.98 10.99 2.12
N ALA A 236 -7.48 12.04 1.48
CA ALA A 236 -7.75 13.32 2.13
C ALA A 236 -8.86 13.18 3.18
N GLU A 237 -9.93 12.44 2.86
CA GLU A 237 -11.02 12.20 3.81
C GLU A 237 -10.57 11.37 5.01
N ILE A 238 -9.76 10.32 4.80
CA ILE A 238 -9.17 9.56 5.91
C ILE A 238 -8.30 10.47 6.77
N SER A 239 -7.45 11.29 6.16
CA SER A 239 -6.58 12.23 6.86
C SER A 239 -7.39 13.21 7.72
N ARG A 240 -8.53 13.69 7.21
CA ARG A 240 -9.49 14.52 7.95
C ARG A 240 -10.09 13.78 9.14
N LEU A 241 -10.60 12.56 8.94
CA LEU A 241 -11.21 11.75 10.00
C LEU A 241 -10.23 11.45 11.14
N GLU A 242 -8.99 11.07 10.80
CA GLU A 242 -7.95 10.83 11.80
C GLU A 242 -7.55 12.12 12.54
N TYR A 243 -7.53 13.26 11.85
CA TYR A 243 -7.26 14.54 12.48
C TYR A 243 -8.37 14.94 13.48
N GLU A 244 -9.64 14.74 13.12
CA GLU A 244 -10.77 14.99 14.02
C GLU A 244 -10.73 14.11 15.26
N ARG A 245 -10.39 12.83 15.09
CA ARG A 245 -10.16 11.90 16.21
C ARG A 245 -9.00 12.37 17.09
N ALA A 246 -7.89 12.82 16.50
CA ALA A 246 -6.76 13.34 17.25
C ALA A 246 -7.15 14.57 18.10
N CYS A 247 -7.93 15.49 17.53
CA CYS A 247 -8.42 16.67 18.25
C CYS A 247 -9.33 16.30 19.42
N ALA A 248 -10.19 15.29 19.24
CA ALA A 248 -11.10 14.81 20.29
C ALA A 248 -10.37 14.15 21.47
N LEU A 249 -9.18 13.61 21.25
CA LEU A 249 -8.39 12.91 22.28
C LEU A 249 -7.58 13.87 23.18
N GLU A 250 -7.20 15.05 22.70
CA GLU A 250 -6.22 15.92 23.39
C GLU A 250 -6.80 17.22 24.00
N GLU A 251 -8.13 17.35 24.18
CA GLU A 251 -8.79 18.51 24.83
C GLU A 251 -8.15 19.90 24.52
N SER A 252 -7.85 20.13 23.24
CA SER A 252 -7.31 21.36 22.61
C SER A 252 -5.80 21.61 22.65
N SER A 253 -5.23 21.67 21.44
CA SER A 253 -4.31 22.74 21.03
C SER A 253 -4.57 23.06 19.56
N GLU A 254 -4.83 24.34 19.27
CA GLU A 254 -5.13 24.93 17.96
C GLU A 254 -3.93 24.92 16.98
N TYR A 255 -2.82 24.26 17.37
CA TYR A 255 -1.63 24.08 16.55
C TYR A 255 -1.39 22.61 16.17
N ALA A 256 -1.89 22.28 14.98
CA ALA A 256 -1.41 21.31 14.00
C ALA A 256 -0.47 20.21 14.52
N PHE A 257 -1.04 19.03 14.81
CA PHE A 257 -0.30 17.79 14.97
C PHE A 257 0.73 17.63 13.84
N ARG A 258 2.02 17.73 14.20
CA ARG A 258 3.10 17.34 13.26
C ARG A 258 3.02 15.86 12.93
N VAL A 259 2.62 15.06 13.91
CA VAL A 259 2.47 13.60 13.81
C VAL A 259 1.10 13.23 14.39
N ILE A 260 0.31 12.46 13.65
CA ILE A 260 -1.01 12.00 14.11
C ILE A 260 -0.85 10.96 15.23
N PRO A 261 -1.50 11.10 16.40
CA PRO A 261 -1.43 10.13 17.50
C PRO A 261 -1.88 8.72 17.08
N GLU A 262 -1.25 7.67 17.62
CA GLU A 262 -1.56 6.27 17.30
C GLU A 262 -3.04 5.92 17.55
N ALA A 263 -3.63 6.42 18.64
CA ALA A 263 -5.03 6.17 18.98
C ALA A 263 -6.04 6.76 17.97
N ALA A 264 -5.63 7.77 17.20
CA ALA A 264 -6.46 8.39 16.17
C ALA A 264 -6.38 7.67 14.81
N ARG A 265 -5.41 6.78 14.64
CA ARG A 265 -5.07 6.15 13.35
C ARG A 265 -5.93 4.94 13.06
N PHE A 266 -6.25 4.73 11.78
CA PHE A 266 -6.86 3.50 11.31
C PHE A 266 -5.81 2.55 10.73
N THR A 267 -5.96 1.26 10.99
CA THR A 267 -5.00 0.23 10.59
C THR A 267 -5.29 -0.28 9.18
N ASP A 268 -6.53 -0.67 8.94
CA ASP A 268 -7.04 -1.16 7.64
C ASP A 268 -8.29 -0.37 7.26
N ILE A 269 -8.40 -0.02 5.98
CA ILE A 269 -9.46 0.86 5.49
C ILE A 269 -9.91 0.33 4.13
N LEU A 270 -11.21 0.17 3.95
CA LEU A 270 -11.84 -0.21 2.70
C LEU A 270 -12.74 0.92 2.18
N LEU A 271 -12.59 1.21 0.89
CA LEU A 271 -13.46 2.10 0.14
C LEU A 271 -14.50 1.26 -0.60
N ALA A 272 -15.77 1.56 -0.37
CA ALA A 272 -16.89 1.00 -1.12
C ALA A 272 -17.65 2.13 -1.82
N LEU A 273 -17.89 1.98 -3.12
CA LEU A 273 -18.80 2.87 -3.85
C LEU A 273 -20.23 2.51 -3.45
N THR A 274 -21.05 3.53 -3.18
CA THR A 274 -22.46 3.31 -2.83
C THR A 274 -23.33 3.32 -4.09
N GLU A 275 -24.56 2.84 -3.96
CA GLU A 275 -25.57 2.94 -5.02
C GLU A 275 -25.92 4.39 -5.36
N THR A 276 -25.66 5.33 -4.43
CA THR A 276 -25.89 6.75 -4.65
C THR A 276 -24.70 7.36 -5.39
N PRO A 277 -24.90 7.90 -6.62
CA PRO A 277 -23.82 8.53 -7.37
C PRO A 277 -23.17 9.66 -6.59
N GLY A 278 -21.83 9.69 -6.59
CA GLY A 278 -21.06 10.71 -5.88
C GLY A 278 -20.99 10.53 -4.36
N VAL A 279 -21.43 9.39 -3.83
CA VAL A 279 -21.31 9.04 -2.41
C VAL A 279 -20.48 7.78 -2.26
N ALA A 280 -19.49 7.84 -1.37
CA ALA A 280 -18.61 6.74 -1.03
C ALA A 280 -18.72 6.40 0.46
N ARG A 281 -18.46 5.13 0.77
CA ARG A 281 -18.49 4.57 2.13
C ARG A 281 -17.10 4.06 2.51
N LEU A 282 -16.66 4.39 3.71
CA LEU A 282 -15.40 3.97 4.30
C LEU A 282 -15.67 3.07 5.48
N VAL A 283 -15.09 1.88 5.45
CA VAL A 283 -15.07 0.98 6.59
C VAL A 283 -13.64 0.88 7.10
N CYS A 284 -13.42 1.35 8.33
CA CYS A 284 -12.12 1.45 8.95
C CYS A 284 -12.02 0.49 10.13
N ALA A 285 -10.92 -0.26 10.21
CA ALA A 285 -10.55 -1.07 11.35
C ALA A 285 -9.41 -0.43 12.15
N ARG A 286 -9.46 -0.58 13.47
CA ARG A 286 -8.42 -0.11 14.38
C ARG A 286 -8.21 -1.11 15.53
N TYR A 287 -6.96 -1.30 15.93
CA TYR A 287 -6.63 -2.08 17.11
C TYR A 287 -6.73 -1.26 18.39
N LEU A 288 -7.42 -1.81 19.39
CA LEU A 288 -7.51 -1.28 20.75
C LEU A 288 -6.41 -1.89 21.62
N HIS A 289 -5.23 -1.28 21.61
CA HIS A 289 -4.08 -1.78 22.37
C HIS A 289 -4.26 -1.68 23.90
N ASP A 290 -5.19 -0.83 24.36
CA ASP A 290 -5.50 -0.66 25.79
C ASP A 290 -6.48 -1.74 26.32
N ALA A 291 -7.14 -2.50 25.44
CA ALA A 291 -8.25 -3.41 25.78
C ALA A 291 -8.07 -4.82 25.18
N MET A 292 -7.00 -5.54 25.57
CA MET A 292 -6.73 -6.92 25.15
C MET A 292 -6.54 -7.15 23.62
N GLY A 293 -6.42 -6.09 22.82
CA GLY A 293 -6.17 -6.19 21.38
C GLY A 293 -7.44 -6.37 20.53
N ASP A 294 -8.61 -5.98 21.07
CA ASP A 294 -9.87 -5.98 20.32
C ASP A 294 -9.80 -5.07 19.09
N ILE A 295 -10.57 -5.41 18.05
CA ILE A 295 -10.65 -4.65 16.80
C ILE A 295 -11.94 -3.83 16.80
N GLU A 296 -11.80 -2.51 16.71
CA GLU A 296 -12.91 -1.59 16.48
C GLU A 296 -13.14 -1.42 14.98
N ILE A 297 -14.38 -1.61 14.52
CA ILE A 297 -14.82 -1.28 13.16
C ILE A 297 -15.67 -0.02 13.21
N SER A 298 -15.37 0.95 12.35
CA SER A 298 -16.13 2.20 12.18
C SER A 298 -16.52 2.39 10.73
N ASP A 299 -17.69 3.02 10.51
CA ASP A 299 -18.28 3.24 9.20
C ASP A 299 -18.52 4.74 8.98
N PHE A 300 -18.12 5.24 7.82
CA PHE A 300 -18.24 6.65 7.45
C PHE A 300 -18.76 6.78 6.02
N ILE A 301 -19.62 7.75 5.77
CA ILE A 301 -20.12 8.08 4.43
C ILE A 301 -19.70 9.50 4.08
N PHE A 302 -19.16 9.70 2.89
CA PHE A 302 -18.71 10.99 2.41
C PHE A 302 -19.03 11.21 0.93
N LYS A 303 -18.98 12.46 0.49
CA LYS A 303 -19.23 12.85 -0.90
C LYS A 303 -17.93 12.91 -1.69
N LEU A 304 -17.95 12.34 -2.89
CA LEU A 304 -16.85 12.35 -3.87
C LEU A 304 -16.81 13.66 -4.66
#